data_AF-A0A7Y3MYY5-F1
#
_entry.id   AF-A0A7Y3MYY5-F1
#
_cell.length_a   1.000
_cell.length_b   1.000
_cell.length_c   1.000
_cell.angle_alpha   90.00
_cell.angle_beta   90.00
_cell.angle_gamma   90.00
#
_symmetry.space_group_name_H-M   'P 1'
#
loop_
_entity.id
_entity.type
_entity.pdbx_description
1 polymer ?
#
loop_
_entity_poly.entity_id
_entity_poly.type
_entity_poly.pdbx_seq_one_letter_code
_entity_poly.pdbx_strand_id
1 'polypeptide(L)' 'MGQTDVYLATCAELPGGDPDTELLTGHLRSSGIQAEVHVWDDPSVDWSSAPLTVIRSTWD' A
#
# COMPACT_ATOMS: atom_id res chain seq x y z
N MET A 1 -4.61 -12.53 -14.05
CA MET A 1 -4.15 -12.16 -12.70
C MET A 1 -4.25 -10.65 -12.65
N GLY A 2 -5.16 -10.14 -11.81
CA GLY A 2 -5.64 -8.75 -11.90
C GLY A 2 -4.57 -7.73 -11.52
N GLN A 3 -4.63 -6.58 -12.18
CA GLN A 3 -3.84 -5.39 -11.84
C GLN A 3 -4.17 -4.92 -10.41
N THR A 4 -3.18 -4.38 -9.69
CA THR A 4 -3.38 -3.86 -8.34
C THR A 4 -4.25 -2.61 -8.36
N ASP A 5 -5.27 -2.57 -7.51
CA ASP A 5 -6.26 -1.48 -7.47
C ASP A 5 -5.79 -0.33 -6.57
N VAL A 6 -5.10 -0.65 -5.47
CA VAL A 6 -4.70 0.34 -4.46
C VAL A 6 -3.30 0.05 -3.94
N TYR A 7 -2.45 1.07 -3.94
CA TYR A 7 -1.22 1.07 -3.15
C TYR A 7 -1.42 1.82 -1.83
N LEU A 8 -0.78 1.34 -0.77
CA LEU A 8 -0.71 2.00 0.53
C LEU A 8 0.75 2.38 0.78
N ALA A 9 1.04 3.68 0.85
CA ALA A 9 2.39 4.17 1.07
C ALA A 9 2.73 4.21 2.57
N THR A 10 3.86 3.59 2.94
CA THR A 10 4.43 3.53 4.29
C THR A 10 5.89 3.97 4.30
N CYS A 11 6.54 4.10 5.47
CA CYS A 11 7.96 4.38 5.61
C CYS A 11 8.82 3.11 5.69
N ALA A 12 10.12 3.27 5.51
CA ALA A 12 11.09 2.16 5.51
C ALA A 12 11.20 1.46 6.87
N GLU A 13 10.91 2.14 7.99
CA GLU A 13 10.89 1.56 9.34
C GLU A 13 9.73 0.56 9.53
N LEU A 14 8.65 0.72 8.75
CA LEU A 14 7.44 -0.10 8.82
C LEU A 14 7.05 -0.58 7.41
N PRO A 15 7.84 -1.46 6.77
CA PRO A 15 7.60 -1.88 5.39
C PRO A 15 6.29 -2.69 5.21
N GLY A 16 5.78 -3.28 6.29
CA GLY A 16 4.45 -3.93 6.31
C GLY A 16 3.28 -2.99 6.62
N GLY A 17 3.57 -1.73 6.96
CA GLY A 17 2.60 -0.79 7.51
C GLY A 17 2.45 -0.89 9.03
N ASP A 18 1.71 0.05 9.61
CA ASP A 18 1.25 0.00 10.99
C ASP A 18 0.04 -0.95 11.16
N PRO A 19 -0.40 -1.26 12.40
CA PRO A 19 -1.55 -2.15 12.61
C PRO A 19 -2.83 -1.69 11.92
N ASP A 20 -3.04 -0.39 11.76
CA ASP A 20 -4.21 0.15 11.06
C ASP A 20 -4.11 -0.12 9.54
N THR A 21 -2.91 -0.06 8.97
CA THR A 21 -2.61 -0.36 7.57
C THR A 21 -2.80 -1.85 7.28
N GLU A 22 -2.42 -2.72 8.21
CA GLU A 22 -2.71 -4.17 8.12
C GLU A 22 -4.22 -4.43 8.09
N LEU A 23 -4.98 -3.81 9.01
CA LEU A 23 -6.44 -3.94 9.07
C LEU A 23 -7.12 -3.42 7.80
N LEU A 24 -6.70 -2.24 7.31
CA LEU A 24 -7.21 -1.65 6.08
C LEU A 24 -6.94 -2.55 4.87
N THR A 25 -5.70 -3.02 4.71
CA THR A 25 -5.30 -3.89 3.60
C THR A 25 -6.08 -5.20 3.63
N GLY A 26 -6.24 -5.80 4.81
CA GLY A 26 -7.05 -7.00 5.01
C GLY A 26 -8.51 -6.79 4.59
N HIS A 27 -9.12 -5.67 4.99
CA HIS A 27 -10.50 -5.35 4.64
C HIS A 27 -10.69 -5.11 3.14
N LEU A 28 -9.78 -4.35 2.50
CA LEU A 28 -9.78 -4.11 1.05
C LEU A 28 -9.73 -5.44 0.28
N ARG A 29 -8.78 -6.31 0.63
CA ARG A 29 -8.64 -7.64 0.02
C ARG A 29 -9.88 -8.51 0.23
N SER A 30 -10.46 -8.50 1.43
CA SER A 30 -11.71 -9.22 1.72
C SER A 30 -12.90 -8.70 0.91
N SER A 31 -12.84 -7.45 0.46
CA SER A 31 -13.84 -6.81 -0.39
C SER A 31 -13.57 -7.00 -1.89
N GLY A 32 -12.54 -7.77 -2.25
CA GLY A 32 -12.15 -8.05 -3.64
C GLY A 32 -11.20 -7.02 -4.26
N ILE A 33 -10.79 -6.00 -3.51
CA ILE A 33 -9.86 -4.95 -3.96
C ILE A 33 -8.42 -5.45 -3.79
N GLN A 34 -7.64 -5.48 -4.87
CA GLN A 34 -6.23 -5.82 -4.82
C GLN A 34 -5.44 -4.66 -4.20
N ALA A 35 -4.95 -4.85 -2.98
CA ALA A 35 -4.21 -3.85 -2.23
C ALA A 35 -2.79 -4.31 -1.88
N GLU A 36 -1.81 -3.42 -2.03
CA GLU A 36 -0.40 -3.66 -1.71
C GLU A 36 0.18 -2.50 -0.90
N VAL A 37 1.09 -2.83 0.02
CA VAL A 37 1.80 -1.86 0.85
C VAL A 37 3.20 -1.67 0.27
N HIS A 38 3.61 -0.42 0.06
CA HIS A 38 4.89 -0.06 -0.52
C HIS A 38 5.56 1.03 0.30
N VAL A 39 6.88 0.94 0.45
CA VAL A 39 7.70 2.00 1.07
C VAL A 39 7.73 3.20 0.11
N TRP A 40 7.42 4.40 0.59
CA TRP A 40 7.15 5.56 -0.26
C TRP A 40 8.37 6.03 -1.07
N ASP A 41 9.57 5.86 -0.53
CA ASP A 41 10.84 6.26 -1.15
C ASP A 41 11.56 5.09 -1.85
N ASP A 42 10.94 3.92 -1.98
CA ASP A 42 11.49 2.81 -2.74
C ASP A 42 11.53 3.16 -4.25
N PRO A 43 12.74 3.32 -4.84
CA PRO A 43 12.87 3.75 -6.23
C PRO A 43 12.43 2.68 -7.24
N SER A 44 12.15 1.45 -6.79
CA SER A 44 11.67 0.35 -7.64
C SER A 44 10.15 0.35 -7.84
N VAL A 45 9.41 1.14 -7.06
CA VAL A 45 7.94 1.18 -7.11
C VAL A 45 7.49 2.14 -8.21
N ASP A 46 6.83 1.60 -9.23
CA ASP A 46 6.07 2.40 -10.19
C ASP A 46 4.68 2.71 -9.63
N TRP A 47 4.53 3.89 -9.03
CA TRP A 47 3.26 4.36 -8.45
C TRP A 47 2.13 4.54 -9.48
N SER A 48 2.45 4.58 -10.78
CA SER A 48 1.43 4.67 -11.84
C SER A 48 0.79 3.32 -12.18
N SER A 49 1.35 2.21 -11.68
CA SER A 49 0.85 0.85 -11.93
C SER A 49 -0.48 0.55 -11.22
N ALA A 50 -0.84 1.33 -10.18
CA ALA A 50 -2.14 1.27 -9.51
C ALA A 50 -2.93 2.57 -9.75
N PRO A 51 -4.26 2.51 -9.90
CA PRO A 51 -5.09 3.69 -10.14
C PRO A 51 -5.24 4.60 -8.91
N LEU A 52 -4.94 4.10 -7.71
CA LEU A 52 -5.04 4.85 -6.45
C LEU A 52 -3.86 4.56 -5.53
N THR A 53 -3.33 5.60 -4.89
CA THR A 53 -2.38 5.49 -3.77
C THR A 53 -2.96 6.18 -2.53
N VAL A 54 -2.92 5.49 -1.40
CA VAL A 54 -3.32 6.01 -0.08
C VAL A 54 -2.06 6.26 0.74
N ILE A 55 -1.86 7.50 1.18
CA ILE A 55 -0.79 7.85 2.11
C ILE A 55 -1.19 7.37 3.50
N ARG A 56 -0.35 6.54 4.12
CA ARG A 56 -0.55 6.05 5.49
C ARG A 56 0.51 6.65 6.41
N SER A 57 1.69 6.04 6.44
CA SER A 57 2.68 6.27 7.49
C SER A 57 4.07 6.60 6.92
N THR A 58 4.15 7.68 6.14
CA THR A 58 5.37 8.17 5.45
C THR A 58 6.10 9.23 6.28
N TRP A 59 6.48 8.89 7.51
CA TRP A 59 6.87 9.85 8.56
C TRP A 59 8.36 10.20 8.64
N ASP A 60 9.20 9.61 7.80
CA ASP A 60 10.64 9.88 7.68
C ASP A 60 10.98 11.25 7.07
#